data_AF-A0A951VSV5-F1
#
_entry.id   AF-A0A951VSV5-F1
#
_cell.length_a   1.000
_cell.length_b   1.000
_cell.length_c   1.000
_cell.angle_alpha   90.00
_cell.angle_beta   90.00
_cell.angle_gamma   90.00
#
_symmetry.space_group_name_H-M   'P 1'
#
loop_
_entity.id
_entity.type
_entity.pdbx_description
1 polymer ?
#
loop_
_entity_poly.entity_id
_entity_poly.type
_entity_poly.pdbx_seq_one_letter_code
_entity_poly.pdbx_strand_id
1 'polypeptide(L)'
;MFSKSARREAAARPVGALSVVAAEARITGDVASPGELHVDGHVEGNIRCHTLVVGEAGTVCGDVVAEVATVHGTLTGRIDAESVSIARTAKVTGDIRHSILSVEAGARIDGRCCVNGPPAEEQGPLRLAVAGPN
;
A
#
# COMPACT_ATOMS: atom_id res chain seq x y z
N MET A 1 -14.99 40.78 20.91
CA MET A 1 -15.08 40.88 19.44
C MET A 1 -13.86 40.17 18.85
N PHE A 2 -14.12 39.22 17.93
CA PHE A 2 -13.21 38.46 17.07
C PHE A 2 -12.49 37.23 17.65
N SER A 3 -13.13 36.08 17.43
CA SER A 3 -12.59 34.72 17.48
C SER A 3 -11.23 34.60 16.80
N LYS A 4 -10.28 33.92 17.46
CA LYS A 4 -9.18 33.27 16.75
C LYS A 4 -9.25 31.78 17.06
N SER A 5 -9.77 31.06 16.07
CA SER A 5 -10.20 29.69 16.11
C SER A 5 -9.07 28.73 16.49
N ALA A 6 -9.48 27.70 17.22
CA ALA A 6 -8.73 26.49 17.55
C ALA A 6 -7.93 25.95 16.36
N ARG A 7 -6.61 26.12 16.41
CA ARG A 7 -5.69 25.21 15.75
C ARG A 7 -5.74 23.93 16.58
N ARG A 8 -6.50 22.94 16.14
CA ARG A 8 -6.44 21.57 16.68
C ARG A 8 -5.01 21.09 16.50
N GLU A 9 -4.18 21.27 17.53
CA GLU A 9 -2.98 20.48 17.73
C GLU A 9 -3.48 19.05 17.96
N ALA A 10 -3.45 18.27 16.89
CA ALA A 10 -3.66 16.84 16.94
C ALA A 10 -2.64 16.27 17.92
N ALA A 11 -3.16 15.62 18.96
CA ALA A 11 -2.40 15.01 20.02
C ALA A 11 -1.23 14.20 19.45
N ALA A 12 -0.03 14.57 19.86
CA ALA A 12 1.17 13.76 19.71
C ALA A 12 0.97 12.46 20.51
N ARG A 13 0.31 11.47 19.88
CA ARG A 13 0.56 10.06 20.19
C ARG A 13 2.08 9.88 20.09
N PRO A 14 2.72 9.09 20.98
CA PRO A 14 4.15 8.84 20.87
C PRO A 14 4.39 8.41 19.42
N VAL A 15 5.09 9.28 18.68
CA VAL A 15 5.33 9.11 17.25
C VAL A 15 6.16 7.84 17.17
N GLY A 16 5.48 6.72 16.90
CA GLY A 16 6.13 5.46 16.58
C GLY A 16 7.13 5.78 15.48
N ALA A 17 8.38 5.39 15.70
CA ALA A 17 9.54 5.84 14.93
C ALA A 17 9.25 5.80 13.42
N LEU A 18 8.89 6.96 12.87
CA LEU A 18 8.67 7.14 11.44
C LEU A 18 10.04 7.03 10.80
N SER A 19 10.25 5.93 10.07
CA SER A 19 11.49 5.69 9.37
C SER A 19 11.29 6.12 7.93
N VAL A 20 11.99 7.17 7.51
CA VAL A 20 11.89 7.69 6.14
C VAL A 20 13.18 7.38 5.41
N VAL A 21 13.04 6.71 4.26
CA VAL A 21 14.12 6.39 3.35
C VAL A 21 14.09 7.41 2.22
N ALA A 22 15.10 8.28 2.17
CA ALA A 22 15.21 9.31 1.14
C ALA A 22 15.32 8.73 -0.27
N ALA A 23 14.94 9.50 -1.29
CA ALA A 23 14.97 9.06 -2.69
C ALA A 23 16.36 8.63 -3.20
N GLU A 24 17.43 9.17 -2.63
CA GLU A 24 18.81 8.81 -2.93
C GLU A 24 19.33 7.61 -2.12
N ALA A 25 18.59 7.18 -1.09
CA ALA A 25 19.00 6.07 -0.25
C ALA A 25 18.77 4.74 -0.98
N ARG A 26 19.80 3.90 -0.98
CA ARG A 26 19.77 2.52 -1.44
C ARG A 26 19.92 1.60 -0.26
N ILE A 27 18.90 0.80 0.00
CA ILE A 27 18.94 -0.18 1.07
C ILE A 27 19.14 -1.55 0.45
N THR A 28 20.21 -2.23 0.85
CA THR A 28 20.48 -3.61 0.45
C THR A 28 20.62 -4.47 1.71
N GLY A 29 19.79 -5.51 1.85
CA GLY A 29 19.83 -6.42 3.00
C GLY A 29 18.52 -6.52 3.79
N ASP A 30 18.62 -6.81 5.09
CA ASP A 30 17.48 -7.01 5.97
C ASP A 30 17.08 -5.71 6.69
N VAL A 31 15.82 -5.31 6.54
CA VAL A 31 15.25 -4.13 7.18
C VAL A 31 14.16 -4.59 8.12
N ALA A 32 14.29 -4.28 9.42
CA ALA A 32 13.25 -4.51 10.40
C ALA A 32 12.86 -3.18 11.03
N SER A 33 11.62 -2.74 10.83
CA SER A 33 11.07 -1.55 11.48
C SER A 33 9.77 -1.89 12.20
N PRO A 34 9.68 -1.71 13.53
CA PRO A 34 8.46 -1.99 14.27
C PRO A 34 7.35 -0.95 14.04
N GLY A 35 7.63 0.13 13.30
CA GLY A 35 6.71 1.24 13.07
C GLY A 35 6.31 1.40 11.61
N GLU A 36 6.12 2.66 11.23
CA GLU A 36 5.82 3.06 9.86
C GLU A 36 7.12 3.31 9.08
N LEU A 37 7.24 2.68 7.92
CA LEU A 37 8.38 2.80 7.02
C LEU A 37 7.92 3.50 5.73
N HIS A 38 8.42 4.71 5.51
CA HIS A 38 8.25 5.45 4.27
C HIS A 38 9.46 5.22 3.37
N VAL A 39 9.22 4.78 2.14
CA VAL A 39 10.26 4.47 1.15
C VAL A 39 10.09 5.35 -0.08
N ASP A 40 10.92 6.38 -0.21
CA ASP A 40 11.01 7.19 -1.43
C ASP A 40 12.18 6.78 -2.35
N GLY A 41 13.04 5.86 -1.90
CA GLY A 41 14.26 5.42 -2.58
C GLY A 41 14.22 4.01 -3.15
N HIS A 42 15.41 3.41 -3.31
CA HIS A 42 15.58 2.05 -3.82
C HIS A 42 15.79 1.08 -2.66
N VAL A 43 14.97 0.02 -2.60
CA VAL A 43 15.12 -1.03 -1.59
C VAL A 43 15.26 -2.38 -2.27
N GLU A 44 16.34 -3.08 -1.94
CA GLU A 44 16.68 -4.40 -2.46
C GLU A 44 16.93 -5.37 -1.29
N GLY A 45 15.96 -6.19 -0.91
CA GLY A 45 16.17 -7.13 0.20
C GLY A 45 14.91 -7.58 0.93
N ASN A 46 15.09 -8.08 2.17
CA ASN A 46 14.01 -8.54 3.04
C ASN A 46 13.52 -7.38 3.90
N ILE A 47 12.27 -6.96 3.71
CA ILE A 47 11.67 -5.90 4.52
C ILE A 47 10.65 -6.50 5.47
N ARG A 48 10.78 -6.17 6.76
CA ARG A 48 9.82 -6.53 7.80
C ARG A 48 9.37 -5.27 8.52
N CYS A 49 8.13 -4.88 8.31
CA CYS A 49 7.56 -3.73 9.00
C CYS A 49 6.06 -3.87 9.19
N HIS A 50 5.46 -3.09 10.09
CA HIS A 50 4.03 -3.16 10.31
C HIS A 50 3.28 -2.37 9.23
N THR A 51 3.66 -1.10 9.02
CA THR A 51 3.13 -0.25 7.96
C THR A 51 4.24 0.13 6.99
N LEU A 52 4.05 -0.15 5.71
CA LEU A 52 4.95 0.22 4.62
C LEU A 52 4.25 1.20 3.68
N VAL A 53 4.90 2.33 3.40
CA VAL A 53 4.44 3.34 2.45
C VAL A 53 5.53 3.52 1.41
N VAL A 54 5.25 3.18 0.16
CA VAL A 54 6.16 3.41 -0.97
C VAL A 54 5.76 4.70 -1.65
N GLY A 55 6.64 5.69 -1.64
CA GLY A 55 6.49 6.96 -2.35
C GLY A 55 6.51 6.79 -3.86
N GLU A 56 6.28 7.88 -4.59
CA GLU A 56 6.19 7.87 -6.06
C GLU A 56 7.51 7.51 -6.76
N ALA A 57 8.64 7.92 -6.20
CA ALA A 57 9.98 7.58 -6.66
C ALA A 57 10.50 6.25 -6.07
N GLY A 58 9.74 5.65 -5.14
CA GLY A 58 10.11 4.43 -4.47
C GLY A 58 10.15 3.25 -5.44
N THR A 59 11.29 2.56 -5.45
CA THR A 59 11.48 1.31 -6.20
C THR A 59 11.85 0.21 -5.22
N VAL A 60 10.96 -0.77 -5.05
CA VAL A 60 11.21 -1.91 -4.16
C VAL A 60 11.44 -3.16 -5.00
N CYS A 61 12.52 -3.88 -4.71
CA CYS A 61 12.86 -5.16 -5.31
C CYS A 61 13.17 -6.19 -4.22
N GLY A 62 12.39 -7.26 -4.10
CA GLY A 62 12.70 -8.32 -3.13
C GLY A 62 11.50 -8.93 -2.43
N ASP A 63 11.72 -9.44 -1.22
CA ASP A 63 10.70 -10.04 -0.36
C ASP A 63 10.25 -9.03 0.69
N VAL A 64 9.01 -8.54 0.55
CA VAL A 64 8.41 -7.59 1.49
C VAL A 64 7.40 -8.32 2.36
N VAL A 65 7.54 -8.21 3.68
CA VAL A 65 6.57 -8.72 4.67
C VAL A 65 6.05 -7.55 5.48
N ALA A 66 4.78 -7.21 5.32
CA ALA A 66 4.12 -6.15 6.09
C ALA A 66 2.66 -6.46 6.42
N GLU A 67 2.08 -5.79 7.41
CA GLU A 67 0.64 -5.94 7.68
C GLU A 67 -0.17 -5.03 6.75
N VAL A 68 0.26 -3.78 6.61
CA VAL A 68 -0.35 -2.78 5.73
C VAL A 68 0.70 -2.23 4.77
N ALA A 69 0.44 -2.33 3.46
CA ALA A 69 1.32 -1.80 2.41
C ALA A 69 0.58 -0.81 1.52
N THR A 70 1.04 0.43 1.47
CA THR A 70 0.56 1.46 0.54
C THR A 70 1.60 1.69 -0.54
N VAL A 71 1.24 1.56 -1.80
CA VAL A 71 2.16 1.67 -2.93
C VAL A 71 1.75 2.81 -3.84
N HIS A 72 2.62 3.80 -4.01
CA HIS A 72 2.47 4.90 -4.98
C HIS A 72 3.42 4.78 -6.19
N GLY A 73 4.56 4.11 -6.01
CA GLY A 73 5.65 3.98 -6.98
C GLY A 73 5.72 2.61 -7.69
N THR A 74 6.94 2.14 -7.92
CA THR A 74 7.20 0.88 -8.64
C THR A 74 7.65 -0.22 -7.69
N LEU A 75 7.04 -1.40 -7.78
CA LEU A 75 7.32 -2.53 -6.92
C LEU A 75 7.58 -3.77 -7.78
N THR A 76 8.70 -4.44 -7.59
CA THR A 76 9.08 -5.66 -8.32
C THR A 76 9.43 -6.78 -7.35
N GLY A 77 8.92 -7.99 -7.54
CA GLY A 77 9.30 -9.15 -6.71
C GLY A 77 8.14 -9.77 -5.95
N ARG A 78 8.39 -10.20 -4.70
CA ARG A 78 7.43 -10.94 -3.88
C ARG A 78 6.92 -10.07 -2.74
N ILE A 79 5.62 -9.84 -2.70
CA ILE A 79 4.98 -9.04 -1.65
C ILE A 79 4.09 -9.97 -0.83
N ASP A 80 4.27 -9.96 0.47
CA ASP A 80 3.43 -10.64 1.44
C ASP A 80 2.88 -9.58 2.39
N ALA A 81 1.61 -9.23 2.23
CA ALA A 81 0.96 -8.29 3.14
C ALA A 81 -0.53 -8.55 3.34
N GLU A 82 -1.05 -8.32 4.55
CA GLU A 82 -2.46 -8.59 4.82
C GLU A 82 -3.37 -7.62 4.06
N SER A 83 -3.04 -6.32 4.08
CA SER A 83 -3.77 -5.25 3.40
C SER A 83 -2.85 -4.48 2.46
N VAL A 84 -3.17 -4.47 1.17
CA VAL A 84 -2.42 -3.74 0.13
C VAL A 84 -3.30 -2.66 -0.48
N SER A 85 -2.82 -1.43 -0.46
CA SER A 85 -3.45 -0.27 -1.11
C SER A 85 -2.56 0.23 -2.24
N ILE A 86 -3.06 0.18 -3.46
CA ILE A 86 -2.34 0.58 -4.67
C ILE A 86 -2.93 1.88 -5.19
N ALA A 87 -2.11 2.93 -5.25
CA ALA A 87 -2.52 4.24 -5.73
C ALA A 87 -2.58 4.30 -7.28
N ARG A 88 -3.25 5.32 -7.82
CA ARG A 88 -3.47 5.51 -9.28
C ARG A 88 -2.23 5.50 -10.18
N THR A 89 -1.01 5.69 -9.65
CA THR A 89 0.23 5.71 -10.44
C THR A 89 1.13 4.50 -10.22
N ALA A 90 0.75 3.60 -9.31
CA ALA A 90 1.63 2.53 -8.89
C ALA A 90 1.72 1.42 -9.94
N LYS A 91 2.92 0.86 -10.06
CA LYS A 91 3.25 -0.24 -10.95
C LYS A 91 3.79 -1.41 -10.16
N VAL A 92 3.08 -2.52 -10.14
CA VAL A 92 3.52 -3.72 -9.41
C VAL A 92 3.81 -4.84 -10.39
N THR A 93 5.02 -5.40 -10.33
CA THR A 93 5.48 -6.48 -11.20
C THR A 93 5.98 -7.68 -10.40
N GLY A 94 5.24 -8.79 -10.36
CA GLY A 94 5.69 -9.99 -9.62
C GLY A 94 4.61 -10.82 -8.97
N ASP A 95 4.97 -11.56 -7.92
CA ASP A 95 4.08 -12.45 -7.16
C ASP A 95 3.56 -11.70 -5.94
N ILE A 96 2.27 -11.37 -5.92
CA ILE A 96 1.64 -10.61 -4.83
C ILE A 96 0.74 -11.54 -4.04
N ARG A 97 1.01 -11.64 -2.74
CA ARG A 97 0.17 -12.34 -1.78
C ARG A 97 -0.44 -11.34 -0.83
N HIS A 98 -1.75 -11.29 -0.89
CA HIS A 98 -2.53 -10.43 -0.02
C HIS A 98 -3.85 -11.07 0.35
N SER A 99 -4.38 -10.64 1.51
CA SER A 99 -5.73 -11.00 1.94
C SER A 99 -6.73 -9.97 1.40
N ILE A 100 -6.41 -8.68 1.54
CA ILE A 100 -7.24 -7.56 1.12
C ILE A 100 -6.44 -6.68 0.15
N LEU A 101 -6.99 -6.41 -1.02
CA LEU A 101 -6.38 -5.54 -2.03
C LEU A 101 -7.35 -4.43 -2.41
N SER A 102 -6.90 -3.20 -2.21
CA SER A 102 -7.58 -1.97 -2.62
C SER A 102 -6.79 -1.34 -3.75
N VAL A 103 -7.45 -1.08 -4.88
CA VAL A 103 -6.82 -0.54 -6.07
C VAL A 103 -7.53 0.73 -6.49
N GLU A 104 -6.79 1.82 -6.59
CA GLU A 104 -7.29 3.06 -7.18
C GLU A 104 -7.28 3.02 -8.71
N ALA A 105 -8.22 3.75 -9.31
CA ALA A 105 -8.36 3.84 -10.75
C ALA A 105 -7.11 4.46 -11.40
N GLY A 106 -6.34 3.63 -12.13
CA GLY A 106 -5.11 4.03 -12.82
C GLY A 106 -3.89 3.17 -12.50
N ALA A 107 -3.95 2.38 -11.43
CA ALA A 107 -2.90 1.44 -11.06
C ALA A 107 -2.68 0.37 -12.14
N ARG A 108 -1.42 -0.04 -12.34
CA ARG A 108 -1.07 -1.10 -13.29
C ARG A 108 -0.34 -2.23 -12.58
N ILE A 109 -0.91 -3.42 -12.66
CA ILE A 109 -0.36 -4.62 -12.02
C ILE A 109 -0.03 -5.60 -13.15
N ASP A 110 1.22 -6.04 -13.21
CA ASP A 110 1.73 -6.96 -14.22
C ASP A 110 2.37 -8.16 -13.51
N GLY A 111 1.62 -9.23 -13.30
CA GLY A 111 2.16 -10.35 -12.54
C GLY A 111 1.12 -11.37 -12.14
N ARG A 112 1.54 -12.27 -11.26
CA ARG A 112 0.68 -13.31 -10.73
C ARG A 112 0.22 -12.87 -9.34
N CYS A 113 -1.02 -12.41 -9.25
CA CYS A 113 -1.64 -12.18 -7.95
C CYS A 113 -2.21 -13.51 -7.43
N CYS A 114 -1.75 -13.93 -6.26
CA CYS A 114 -2.30 -15.07 -5.55
C CYS A 114 -3.00 -14.53 -4.31
N VAL A 115 -4.32 -14.38 -4.38
CA VAL A 115 -5.11 -13.97 -3.21
C VAL A 115 -5.11 -15.11 -2.19
N ASN A 116 -4.77 -14.81 -0.94
CA ASN A 116 -4.79 -15.78 0.15
C ASN A 116 -6.06 -15.56 0.99
N GLY A 117 -7.21 -15.66 0.33
CA GLY A 117 -8.52 -15.44 0.92
C GLY A 117 -9.61 -16.15 0.13
N PRO A 118 -10.74 -16.51 0.76
CA PRO A 118 -11.88 -17.10 0.05
C PRO A 118 -12.32 -16.16 -1.09
N PRO A 119 -12.80 -16.71 -2.21
CA PRO A 119 -13.10 -15.94 -3.41
C PRO A 119 -14.01 -14.75 -3.07
N ALA A 120 -13.53 -13.53 -3.36
CA ALA A 120 -14.33 -12.33 -3.22
C ALA A 120 -15.63 -12.51 -4.01
N GLU A 121 -16.75 -12.43 -3.30
CA GLU A 121 -18.08 -12.42 -3.88
C GLU A 121 -18.15 -11.37 -4.99
N GLU A 122 -18.46 -11.85 -6.19
CA GLU A 122 -18.84 -11.11 -7.36
C GLU A 122 -19.93 -10.09 -6.96
N GLN A 123 -19.55 -8.80 -6.89
CA GLN A 123 -20.53 -7.73 -6.83
C GLN A 123 -21.32 -7.77 -8.15
N GLY A 124 -22.45 -8.47 -8.06
CA GLY A 124 -23.35 -8.70 -9.18
C GLY A 124 -23.74 -7.40 -9.88
N PRO A 125 -23.92 -7.42 -11.20
CA PRO A 125 -24.37 -6.25 -11.92
C PRO A 125 -25.80 -5.93 -11.47
N LEU A 126 -25.96 -4.92 -10.62
CA LEU A 126 -27.24 -4.28 -10.33
C LEU A 126 -27.74 -3.54 -11.58
N ARG A 127 -28.23 -4.25 -12.60
CA ARG A 127 -29.08 -3.65 -13.66
C ARG A 127 -29.99 -4.70 -14.32
N LEU A 128 -31.28 -4.64 -13.97
CA LEU A 128 -32.44 -4.47 -14.86
C LEU A 128 -33.70 -5.09 -14.23
N ALA A 129 -34.38 -4.33 -13.38
CA ALA A 129 -35.80 -4.54 -13.16
C ALA A 129 -36.56 -3.51 -14.00
N VAL A 130 -36.84 -3.86 -15.25
CA VAL A 130 -37.88 -3.17 -16.04
C VAL A 130 -39.20 -3.73 -15.55
N ALA A 131 -39.82 -3.03 -14.61
CA ALA A 131 -41.22 -3.24 -14.23
C ALA A 131 -42.09 -2.27 -15.02
N GLY A 132 -42.50 -2.68 -16.23
CA GLY A 132 -43.62 -2.06 -16.94
C GLY A 132 -44.83 -3.00 -16.83
N PRO A 133 -45.96 -2.58 -16.23
CA PRO A 133 -47.17 -3.40 -16.21
C PRO A 133 -47.94 -3.20 -17.52
N ASN A 134 -48.36 -4.30 -18.15
CA ASN A 134 -49.55 -4.33 -19.01
C ASN A 134 -50.12 -5.75 -19.06
#